data_AF-A0A2M7C690-F1
#
_entry.id   AF-A0A2M7C690-F1
#
_cell.length_a   1.000
_cell.length_b   1.000
_cell.length_c   1.000
_cell.angle_alpha   90.00
_cell.angle_beta   90.00
_cell.angle_gamma   90.00
#
_symmetry.space_group_name_H-M   'P 1'
#
loop_
_entity.id
_entity.type
_entity.pdbx_description
1 polymer ?
#
loop_
_entity_poly.entity_id
_entity_poly.type
_entity_poly.pdbx_seq_one_letter_code
_entity_poly.pdbx_strand_id
1 'polypeptide(L)'
;MTGKVTSELERILRDLKEKRLEERETLISRIRSEELRVQELLDKIEQLKKLNTEETAQLMEQMKLREAHFTNEIGIANEKVRIVEDDNLKFQAELEAVKKQLSMENKLRSGEKDANERKIASLTKNYDAILAQRQREFSGMDRKMAQLQEKFIDEMSREKARSETTSQMIKNELESVIREKNAEIMKIEAKRQDSEKAINTLKQEIGVLKNESKELRSQTKVQRDDYELQLKNVDREWEEALRRKDREKKEIASQMKKLEADIAAQYIAQLKDAAEEKKALSNKVLALRRRIEELNLAHERVLVEKDEFYRKQIAVLRDAQIEIENRFQMKEDELNMIKSELETEISAIAGVEREGGDDVSPRSEIPLVNEGLKKKLKQLFAAPKPAKRQKAADSGPELFNMPPPARRESDIDNFTEPEPAGEKPAKNKTEAVFDDKKRQIRLIISQKQDQAKELEAELEGSGGEKRSELQSRIDGLKVEIEEWQSRLK
;
A
#
# COMPACT_ATOMS: atom_id res chain seq x y z
N MET A 1 95.87 -120.86 273.62
CA MET A 1 94.57 -120.96 272.91
C MET A 1 94.47 -120.06 271.67
N THR A 2 95.50 -119.31 271.26
CA THR A 2 95.33 -118.06 270.50
C THR A 2 95.74 -118.04 269.02
N GLY A 3 96.33 -119.12 268.47
CA GLY A 3 97.04 -119.06 267.18
C GLY A 3 96.22 -119.16 265.88
N LYS A 4 94.88 -119.16 265.91
CA LYS A 4 94.06 -119.55 264.74
C LYS A 4 93.51 -118.43 263.84
N VAL A 5 93.60 -117.15 264.23
CA VAL A 5 92.76 -116.07 263.65
C VAL A 5 93.54 -115.09 262.75
N THR A 6 94.86 -114.96 262.89
CA THR A 6 95.64 -113.92 262.21
C THR A 6 95.92 -114.18 260.73
N SER A 7 95.98 -115.44 260.29
CA SER A 7 96.42 -115.80 258.93
C SER A 7 95.38 -115.56 257.82
N GLU A 8 94.08 -115.61 258.13
CA GLU A 8 93.03 -115.42 257.11
C GLU A 8 92.89 -113.94 256.69
N LEU A 9 93.08 -113.01 257.62
CA LEU A 9 93.04 -111.56 257.36
C LEU A 9 94.15 -111.10 256.40
N GLU A 10 95.36 -111.67 256.49
CA GLU A 10 96.48 -111.37 255.59
C GLU A 10 96.32 -111.93 254.17
N ARG A 11 95.33 -112.81 253.94
CA ARG A 11 94.98 -113.27 252.59
C ARG A 11 94.02 -112.29 251.92
N ILE A 12 92.91 -111.95 252.58
CA ILE A 12 91.86 -111.07 252.03
C ILE A 12 92.42 -109.67 251.66
N LEU A 13 93.38 -109.15 252.41
CA LEU A 13 94.07 -107.88 252.11
C LEU A 13 94.97 -107.92 250.85
N ARG A 14 95.30 -109.10 250.33
CA ARG A 14 96.07 -109.29 249.09
C ARG A 14 95.13 -109.23 247.89
N ASP A 15 94.10 -110.06 247.90
CA ASP A 15 93.07 -110.16 246.85
C ASP A 15 92.44 -108.78 246.53
N LEU A 16 92.23 -107.94 247.56
CA LEU A 16 91.70 -106.56 247.43
C LEU A 16 92.71 -105.52 246.90
N LYS A 17 94.02 -105.79 246.95
CA LYS A 17 95.02 -104.95 246.27
C LYS A 17 95.16 -105.32 244.80
N GLU A 18 95.08 -106.61 244.50
CA GLU A 18 95.25 -107.16 243.15
C GLU A 18 94.14 -106.69 242.21
N LYS A 19 92.86 -106.82 242.62
CA LYS A 19 91.72 -106.24 241.87
C LYS A 19 91.84 -104.74 241.59
N ARG A 20 92.38 -103.96 242.55
CA ARG A 20 92.53 -102.51 242.39
C ARG A 20 93.67 -102.12 241.43
N LEU A 21 94.54 -103.07 241.05
CA LEU A 21 95.48 -102.90 239.95
C LEU A 21 94.81 -103.20 238.60
N GLU A 22 94.05 -104.29 238.49
CA GLU A 22 93.29 -104.65 237.27
C GLU A 22 92.29 -103.55 236.85
N GLU A 23 91.53 -103.01 237.81
CA GLU A 23 90.61 -101.88 237.59
C GLU A 23 91.33 -100.61 237.12
N ARG A 24 92.62 -100.46 237.45
CA ARG A 24 93.43 -99.30 237.06
C ARG A 24 94.03 -99.44 235.67
N GLU A 25 94.50 -100.63 235.29
CA GLU A 25 95.04 -100.90 233.95
C GLU A 25 93.94 -100.88 232.87
N THR A 26 92.75 -101.39 233.20
CA THR A 26 91.57 -101.31 232.32
C THR A 26 91.12 -99.86 232.08
N LEU A 27 91.15 -99.00 233.10
CA LEU A 27 90.91 -97.56 232.95
C LEU A 27 91.95 -96.86 232.06
N ILE A 28 93.24 -97.11 232.28
CA ILE A 28 94.34 -96.51 231.48
C ILE A 28 94.24 -96.92 230.01
N SER A 29 93.91 -98.19 229.74
CA SER A 29 93.72 -98.71 228.39
C SER A 29 92.56 -98.01 227.65
N ARG A 30 91.47 -97.71 228.37
CA ARG A 30 90.31 -97.01 227.83
C ARG A 30 90.62 -95.56 227.48
N ILE A 31 91.35 -94.85 228.34
CA ILE A 31 91.77 -93.45 228.10
C ILE A 31 92.55 -93.34 226.78
N ARG A 32 93.54 -94.21 226.55
CA ARG A 32 94.34 -94.23 225.30
C ARG A 32 93.50 -94.43 224.03
N SER A 33 92.38 -95.16 224.13
CA SER A 33 91.47 -95.36 222.99
C SER A 33 90.61 -94.13 222.68
N GLU A 34 90.28 -93.32 223.68
CA GLU A 34 89.60 -92.02 223.49
C GLU A 34 90.58 -90.96 222.95
N GLU A 35 91.82 -90.92 223.44
CA GLU A 35 92.87 -89.99 222.97
C GLU A 35 93.13 -90.15 221.45
N LEU A 36 93.29 -91.39 220.97
CA LEU A 36 93.42 -91.69 219.55
C LEU A 36 92.22 -91.22 218.72
N ARG A 37 91.01 -91.46 219.24
CA ARG A 37 89.73 -91.10 218.60
C ARG A 37 89.52 -89.58 218.51
N VAL A 38 90.04 -88.81 219.47
CA VAL A 38 90.05 -87.34 219.42
C VAL A 38 90.98 -86.85 218.30
N GLN A 39 92.15 -87.48 218.13
CA GLN A 39 93.12 -87.07 217.10
C GLN A 39 92.56 -87.27 215.68
N GLU A 40 91.93 -88.43 215.39
CA GLU A 40 91.29 -88.70 214.08
C GLU A 40 90.20 -87.67 213.71
N LEU A 41 89.51 -87.10 214.71
CA LEU A 41 88.47 -86.10 214.48
C LEU A 41 89.05 -84.72 214.15
N LEU A 42 90.23 -84.37 214.68
CA LEU A 42 90.90 -83.09 214.41
C LEU A 42 91.40 -83.01 212.96
N ASP A 43 92.10 -84.05 212.48
CA ASP A 43 92.59 -84.12 211.09
C ASP A 43 91.43 -83.99 210.08
N LYS A 44 90.28 -84.61 210.40
CA LYS A 44 89.08 -84.58 209.56
C LYS A 44 88.40 -83.21 209.51
N ILE A 45 88.50 -82.41 210.58
CA ILE A 45 88.06 -81.01 210.60
C ILE A 45 88.97 -80.13 209.74
N GLU A 46 90.28 -80.38 209.71
CA GLU A 46 91.20 -79.59 208.88
C GLU A 46 91.00 -79.85 207.37
N GLN A 47 90.80 -81.11 206.96
CA GLN A 47 90.48 -81.45 205.57
C GLN A 47 89.22 -80.72 205.07
N LEU A 48 88.15 -80.70 205.86
CA LEU A 48 86.90 -80.01 205.52
C LEU A 48 87.06 -78.50 205.41
N LYS A 49 87.96 -77.88 206.18
CA LYS A 49 88.26 -76.44 206.06
C LYS A 49 88.91 -76.09 204.72
N LYS A 50 89.94 -76.85 204.30
CA LYS A 50 90.66 -76.62 203.04
C LYS A 50 89.73 -76.70 201.83
N LEU A 51 88.90 -77.75 201.77
CA LEU A 51 88.00 -78.00 200.64
C LEU A 51 86.98 -76.87 200.47
N ASN A 52 86.38 -76.39 201.57
CA ASN A 52 85.44 -75.25 201.56
C ASN A 52 86.10 -73.93 201.11
N THR A 53 87.38 -73.69 201.46
CA THR A 53 88.12 -72.50 200.97
C THR A 53 88.48 -72.56 199.49
N GLU A 54 88.56 -73.74 198.89
CA GLU A 54 88.84 -73.90 197.45
C GLU A 54 87.57 -73.76 196.61
N GLU A 55 86.45 -74.35 197.04
CA GLU A 55 85.15 -74.22 196.36
C GLU A 55 84.64 -72.76 196.33
N THR A 56 84.76 -72.05 197.46
CA THR A 56 84.30 -70.66 197.57
C THR A 56 85.10 -69.70 196.70
N ALA A 57 86.40 -69.95 196.49
CA ALA A 57 87.24 -69.19 195.56
C ALA A 57 86.83 -69.41 194.09
N GLN A 58 86.59 -70.66 193.68
CA GLN A 58 86.21 -70.99 192.30
C GLN A 58 84.86 -70.37 191.90
N LEU A 59 83.87 -70.41 192.79
CA LEU A 59 82.56 -69.78 192.59
C LEU A 59 82.66 -68.27 192.36
N MET A 60 83.54 -67.59 193.10
CA MET A 60 83.72 -66.14 193.00
C MET A 60 84.37 -65.71 191.67
N GLU A 61 85.25 -66.54 191.09
CA GLU A 61 85.87 -66.27 189.80
C GLU A 61 84.90 -66.52 188.62
N GLN A 62 84.05 -67.55 188.71
CA GLN A 62 83.00 -67.79 187.72
C GLN A 62 81.95 -66.67 187.67
N MET A 63 81.65 -66.03 188.80
CA MET A 63 80.76 -64.86 188.86
C MET A 63 81.30 -63.70 188.03
N LYS A 64 82.56 -63.28 188.26
CA LYS A 64 83.20 -62.17 187.51
C LYS A 64 83.20 -62.40 186.00
N LEU A 65 83.50 -63.64 185.57
CA LEU A 65 83.50 -64.01 184.16
C LEU A 65 82.12 -63.87 183.50
N ARG A 66 81.04 -64.18 184.23
CA ARG A 66 79.67 -63.97 183.75
C ARG A 66 79.27 -62.49 183.72
N GLU A 67 79.63 -61.71 184.73
CA GLU A 67 79.35 -60.26 184.77
C GLU A 67 80.03 -59.54 183.59
N ALA A 68 81.28 -59.88 183.29
CA ALA A 68 82.00 -59.36 182.13
C ALA A 68 81.33 -59.75 180.79
N HIS A 69 80.84 -60.99 180.67
CA HIS A 69 80.13 -61.46 179.48
C HIS A 69 78.84 -60.66 179.22
N PHE A 70 77.95 -60.59 180.22
CA PHE A 70 76.67 -59.88 180.10
C PHE A 70 76.86 -58.38 179.81
N THR A 71 77.85 -57.74 180.43
CA THR A 71 78.15 -56.32 180.19
C THR A 71 78.52 -56.06 178.73
N ASN A 72 79.30 -56.96 178.11
CA ASN A 72 79.67 -56.88 176.70
C ASN A 72 78.47 -57.16 175.78
N GLU A 73 77.64 -58.18 176.08
CA GLU A 73 76.44 -58.48 175.30
C GLU A 73 75.42 -57.34 175.28
N ILE A 74 75.23 -56.65 176.42
CA ILE A 74 74.38 -55.45 176.51
C ILE A 74 74.95 -54.31 175.66
N GLY A 75 76.27 -54.11 175.65
CA GLY A 75 76.92 -53.14 174.76
C GLY A 75 76.67 -53.43 173.28
N ILE A 76 76.85 -54.68 172.87
CA ILE A 76 76.60 -55.14 171.48
C ILE A 76 75.11 -55.01 171.11
N ALA A 77 74.19 -55.26 172.04
CA ALA A 77 72.75 -55.10 171.81
C ALA A 77 72.38 -53.62 171.59
N ASN A 78 72.86 -52.72 172.44
CA ASN A 78 72.59 -51.28 172.33
C ASN A 78 73.16 -50.67 171.03
N GLU A 79 74.37 -51.06 170.64
CA GLU A 79 74.98 -50.61 169.37
C GLU A 79 74.17 -51.08 168.15
N LYS A 80 73.66 -52.33 168.16
CA LYS A 80 72.76 -52.83 167.12
C LYS A 80 71.45 -52.05 167.02
N VAL A 81 70.87 -51.64 168.16
CA VAL A 81 69.66 -50.80 168.17
C VAL A 81 69.95 -49.45 167.51
N ARG A 82 71.05 -48.76 167.89
CA ARG A 82 71.41 -47.46 167.29
C ARG A 82 71.58 -47.55 165.77
N ILE A 83 72.25 -48.59 165.27
CA ILE A 83 72.44 -48.79 163.82
C ILE A 83 71.10 -48.94 163.09
N VAL A 84 70.15 -49.69 163.66
CA VAL A 84 68.80 -49.85 163.09
C VAL A 84 67.99 -48.55 163.15
N GLU A 85 68.15 -47.74 164.20
CA GLU A 85 67.52 -46.42 164.30
C GLU A 85 68.10 -45.42 163.27
N ASP A 86 69.42 -45.36 163.13
CA ASP A 86 70.12 -44.53 162.13
C ASP A 86 69.71 -44.90 160.70
N ASP A 87 69.61 -46.19 160.37
CA ASP A 87 69.19 -46.65 159.04
C ASP A 87 67.69 -46.41 158.79
N ASN A 88 66.83 -46.57 159.79
CA ASN A 88 65.41 -46.24 159.69
C ASN A 88 65.19 -44.73 159.41
N LEU A 89 65.99 -43.86 160.04
CA LEU A 89 65.97 -42.42 159.75
C LEU A 89 66.39 -42.10 158.30
N LYS A 90 67.40 -42.80 157.75
CA LYS A 90 67.79 -42.68 156.33
C LYS A 90 66.65 -43.11 155.40
N PHE A 91 66.05 -44.28 155.64
CA PHE A 91 64.92 -44.76 154.85
C PHE A 91 63.72 -43.81 154.87
N GLN A 92 63.43 -43.17 156.01
CA GLN A 92 62.37 -42.15 156.09
C GLN A 92 62.71 -40.92 155.21
N ALA A 93 63.94 -40.41 155.27
CA ALA A 93 64.38 -39.28 154.46
C ALA A 93 64.36 -39.59 152.95
N GLU A 94 64.81 -40.78 152.53
CA GLU A 94 64.73 -41.24 151.14
C GLU A 94 63.28 -41.37 150.66
N LEU A 95 62.39 -41.92 151.50
CA LEU A 95 60.99 -42.13 151.17
C LEU A 95 60.23 -40.79 151.05
N GLU A 96 60.59 -39.76 151.84
CA GLU A 96 60.10 -38.39 151.63
C GLU A 96 60.65 -37.75 150.35
N ALA A 97 61.93 -37.94 150.02
CA ALA A 97 62.52 -37.44 148.79
C ALA A 97 61.82 -38.03 147.54
N VAL A 98 61.57 -39.34 147.53
CA VAL A 98 60.83 -40.03 146.46
C VAL A 98 59.39 -39.53 146.37
N LYS A 99 58.67 -39.38 147.49
CA LYS A 99 57.32 -38.77 147.51
C LYS A 99 57.32 -37.36 146.89
N LYS A 100 58.32 -36.54 147.22
CA LYS A 100 58.46 -35.17 146.69
C LYS A 100 58.74 -35.18 145.18
N GLN A 101 59.62 -36.06 144.71
CA GLN A 101 59.92 -36.23 143.28
C GLN A 101 58.69 -36.68 142.49
N LEU A 102 57.96 -37.69 142.97
CA LEU A 102 56.72 -38.17 142.37
C LEU A 102 55.62 -37.07 142.33
N SER A 103 55.54 -36.23 143.37
CA SER A 103 54.62 -35.08 143.40
C SER A 103 54.96 -34.03 142.35
N MET A 104 56.25 -33.80 142.07
CA MET A 104 56.69 -32.88 141.03
C MET A 104 56.47 -33.45 139.62
N GLU A 105 56.79 -34.72 139.38
CA GLU A 105 56.59 -35.36 138.07
C GLU A 105 55.09 -35.40 137.69
N ASN A 106 54.21 -35.73 138.63
CA ASN A 106 52.76 -35.71 138.38
C ASN A 106 52.25 -34.31 137.99
N LYS A 107 52.79 -33.24 138.60
CA LYS A 107 52.45 -31.85 138.25
C LYS A 107 52.99 -31.43 136.87
N LEU A 108 54.18 -31.90 136.50
CA LEU A 108 54.73 -31.66 135.17
C LEU A 108 53.90 -32.37 134.09
N ARG A 109 53.62 -33.67 134.28
CA ARG A 109 52.78 -34.46 133.35
C ARG A 109 51.38 -33.89 133.20
N SER A 110 50.76 -33.36 134.26
CA SER A 110 49.45 -32.69 134.13
C SER A 110 49.55 -31.37 133.38
N GLY A 111 50.57 -30.54 133.62
CA GLY A 111 50.81 -29.30 132.87
C GLY A 111 51.09 -29.54 131.38
N GLU A 112 51.87 -30.56 131.04
CA GLU A 112 52.12 -30.98 129.66
C GLU A 112 50.86 -31.51 128.97
N LYS A 113 50.04 -32.29 129.68
CA LYS A 113 48.74 -32.76 129.18
C LYS A 113 47.82 -31.58 128.86
N ASP A 114 47.61 -30.68 129.83
CA ASP A 114 46.81 -29.45 129.67
C ASP A 114 47.27 -28.60 128.49
N ALA A 115 48.58 -28.41 128.33
CA ALA A 115 49.15 -27.63 127.23
C ALA A 115 48.89 -28.29 125.86
N ASN A 116 49.03 -29.61 125.77
CA ASN A 116 48.76 -30.37 124.54
C ASN A 116 47.28 -30.40 124.19
N GLU A 117 46.38 -30.59 125.15
CA GLU A 117 44.92 -30.56 124.93
C GLU A 117 44.46 -29.19 124.43
N ARG A 118 44.96 -28.09 125.01
CA ARG A 118 44.71 -26.72 124.53
C ARG A 118 45.24 -26.50 123.11
N LYS A 119 46.43 -27.03 122.78
CA LYS A 119 47.02 -26.95 121.44
C LYS A 119 46.21 -27.72 120.41
N ILE A 120 45.74 -28.92 120.74
CA ILE A 120 44.84 -29.72 119.89
C ILE A 120 43.54 -28.96 119.65
N ALA A 121 42.85 -28.49 120.71
CA ALA A 121 41.59 -27.76 120.58
C ALA A 121 41.73 -26.47 119.73
N SER A 122 42.85 -25.77 119.85
CA SER A 122 43.17 -24.59 119.03
C SER A 122 43.38 -24.94 117.56
N LEU A 123 44.08 -26.04 117.26
CA LEU A 123 44.29 -26.53 115.89
C LEU A 123 42.98 -27.02 115.25
N THR A 124 42.17 -27.81 115.96
CA THR A 124 40.86 -28.28 115.47
C THR A 124 39.98 -27.09 115.09
N LYS A 125 39.83 -26.11 116.00
CA LYS A 125 39.04 -24.89 115.74
C LYS A 125 39.53 -24.09 114.52
N ASN A 126 40.83 -24.10 114.24
CA ASN A 126 41.39 -23.45 113.07
C ASN A 126 41.09 -24.22 111.77
N TYR A 127 41.22 -25.55 111.79
CA TYR A 127 40.84 -26.39 110.65
C TYR A 127 39.33 -26.32 110.35
N ASP A 128 38.48 -26.32 111.37
CA ASP A 128 37.02 -26.13 111.22
C ASP A 128 36.70 -24.77 110.56
N ALA A 129 37.39 -23.70 110.96
CA ALA A 129 37.24 -22.38 110.35
C ALA A 129 37.67 -22.35 108.87
N ILE A 130 38.79 -23.01 108.53
CA ILE A 130 39.29 -23.13 107.16
C ILE A 130 38.32 -23.96 106.30
N LEU A 131 37.82 -25.09 106.81
CA LEU A 131 36.81 -25.91 106.11
C LEU A 131 35.52 -25.13 105.88
N ALA A 132 35.01 -24.44 106.90
CA ALA A 132 33.82 -23.59 106.80
C ALA A 132 34.02 -22.37 105.87
N GLN A 133 35.26 -21.90 105.66
CA GLN A 133 35.57 -20.91 104.63
C GLN A 133 35.54 -21.56 103.24
N ARG A 134 36.26 -22.66 103.01
CA ARG A 134 36.29 -23.35 101.70
C ARG A 134 34.91 -23.78 101.25
N GLN A 135 34.07 -24.29 102.16
CA GLN A 135 32.70 -24.68 101.85
C GLN A 135 31.81 -23.49 101.43
N ARG A 136 32.06 -22.28 101.98
CA ARG A 136 31.44 -21.03 101.52
C ARG A 136 31.98 -20.59 100.14
N GLU A 137 33.27 -20.75 99.89
CA GLU A 137 33.88 -20.45 98.58
C GLU A 137 33.33 -21.34 97.47
N PHE A 138 33.26 -22.66 97.68
CA PHE A 138 32.61 -23.60 96.75
C PHE A 138 31.14 -23.24 96.52
N SER A 139 30.35 -23.07 97.59
CA SER A 139 28.94 -22.63 97.48
C SER A 139 28.77 -21.31 96.71
N GLY A 140 29.77 -20.43 96.74
CA GLY A 140 29.81 -19.18 95.99
C GLY A 140 30.20 -19.36 94.52
N MET A 141 31.05 -20.34 94.20
CA MET A 141 31.37 -20.73 92.82
C MET A 141 30.20 -21.46 92.15
N ASP A 142 29.56 -22.40 92.83
CA ASP A 142 28.42 -23.17 92.29
C ASP A 142 27.27 -22.23 91.88
N ARG A 143 26.94 -21.24 92.73
CA ARG A 143 25.95 -20.20 92.41
C ARG A 143 26.34 -19.37 91.19
N LYS A 144 27.61 -19.02 91.03
CA LYS A 144 28.11 -18.29 89.84
C LYS A 144 28.08 -19.17 88.59
N MET A 145 28.38 -20.45 88.70
CA MET A 145 28.33 -21.40 87.59
C MET A 145 26.89 -21.61 87.11
N ALA A 146 25.95 -21.79 88.03
CA ALA A 146 24.52 -21.86 87.73
C ALA A 146 24.02 -20.57 87.04
N GLN A 147 24.37 -19.38 87.56
CA GLN A 147 24.02 -18.10 86.92
C GLN A 147 24.64 -17.90 85.53
N LEU A 148 25.82 -18.48 85.27
CA LEU A 148 26.43 -18.44 83.93
C LEU A 148 25.76 -19.42 82.97
N GLN A 149 25.41 -20.63 83.43
CA GLN A 149 24.64 -21.61 82.65
C GLN A 149 23.25 -21.10 82.30
N GLU A 150 22.54 -20.52 83.29
CA GLU A 150 21.24 -19.88 83.10
C GLU A 150 21.31 -18.77 82.05
N LYS A 151 22.24 -17.82 82.18
CA LYS A 151 22.45 -16.75 81.19
C LYS A 151 22.79 -17.29 79.79
N PHE A 152 23.61 -18.33 79.70
CA PHE A 152 23.97 -18.93 78.41
C PHE A 152 22.76 -19.61 77.74
N ILE A 153 21.92 -20.31 78.50
CA ILE A 153 20.67 -20.90 78.01
C ILE A 153 19.69 -19.80 77.56
N ASP A 154 19.59 -18.71 78.31
CA ASP A 154 18.74 -17.57 78.00
C ASP A 154 19.19 -16.83 76.74
N GLU A 155 20.50 -16.61 76.58
CA GLU A 155 21.10 -15.97 75.41
C GLU A 155 20.98 -16.84 74.14
N MET A 156 21.26 -18.15 74.25
CA MET A 156 21.01 -19.12 73.18
C MET A 156 19.53 -19.18 72.78
N SER A 157 18.60 -19.09 73.74
CA SER A 157 17.16 -19.07 73.46
C SER A 157 16.72 -17.81 72.73
N ARG A 158 17.24 -16.64 73.15
CA ARG A 158 16.98 -15.34 72.50
C ARG A 158 17.58 -15.29 71.09
N GLU A 159 18.79 -15.79 70.89
CA GLU A 159 19.44 -15.79 69.57
C GLU A 159 18.79 -16.80 68.62
N LYS A 160 18.34 -17.96 69.12
CA LYS A 160 17.47 -18.85 68.35
C LYS A 160 16.19 -18.13 67.90
N ALA A 161 15.50 -17.43 68.79
CA ALA A 161 14.26 -16.71 68.45
C ALA A 161 14.49 -15.58 67.42
N ARG A 162 15.65 -14.89 67.46
CA ARG A 162 16.07 -13.93 66.42
C ARG A 162 16.34 -14.61 65.07
N SER A 163 17.08 -15.71 65.07
CA SER A 163 17.35 -16.50 63.86
C SER A 163 16.05 -17.05 63.24
N GLU A 164 15.13 -17.54 64.07
CA GLU A 164 13.85 -18.11 63.63
C GLU A 164 12.89 -17.03 63.09
N THR A 165 12.85 -15.84 63.70
CA THR A 165 12.07 -14.70 63.18
C THR A 165 12.65 -14.10 61.90
N THR A 166 13.98 -13.94 61.79
CA THR A 166 14.63 -13.49 60.54
C THR A 166 14.46 -14.51 59.41
N SER A 167 14.59 -15.81 59.69
CA SER A 167 14.32 -16.88 58.73
C SER A 167 12.86 -16.87 58.24
N GLN A 168 11.90 -16.62 59.13
CA GLN A 168 10.49 -16.49 58.76
C GLN A 168 10.20 -15.22 57.94
N MET A 169 10.89 -14.09 58.19
CA MET A 169 10.83 -12.91 57.31
C MET A 169 11.34 -13.24 55.91
N ILE A 170 12.54 -13.81 55.79
CA ILE A 170 13.16 -14.18 54.50
C ILE A 170 12.25 -15.15 53.74
N LYS A 171 11.63 -16.12 54.43
CA LYS A 171 10.65 -17.03 53.83
C LYS A 171 9.41 -16.28 53.31
N ASN A 172 8.84 -15.36 54.08
CA ASN A 172 7.67 -14.58 53.67
C ASN A 172 7.98 -13.69 52.44
N GLU A 173 9.16 -13.06 52.42
CA GLU A 173 9.63 -12.25 51.28
C GLU A 173 9.82 -13.12 50.03
N LEU A 174 10.47 -14.29 50.17
CA LEU A 174 10.65 -15.24 49.07
C LEU A 174 9.30 -15.73 48.51
N GLU A 175 8.34 -16.07 49.38
CA GLU A 175 6.99 -16.42 48.95
C GLU A 175 6.26 -15.27 48.24
N SER A 176 6.46 -14.01 48.66
CA SER A 176 5.89 -12.85 47.97
C SER A 176 6.47 -12.69 46.56
N VAL A 177 7.79 -12.73 46.42
CA VAL A 177 8.49 -12.63 45.12
C VAL A 177 8.10 -13.77 44.18
N ILE A 178 7.92 -15.00 44.69
CA ILE A 178 7.42 -16.14 43.91
C ILE A 178 5.99 -15.88 43.40
N ARG A 179 5.09 -15.36 44.25
CA ARG A 179 3.70 -15.03 43.85
C ARG A 179 3.67 -13.92 42.78
N GLU A 180 4.48 -12.88 42.94
CA GLU A 180 4.63 -11.79 41.97
C GLU A 180 5.16 -12.29 40.63
N LYS A 181 6.23 -13.11 40.62
CA LYS A 181 6.79 -13.67 39.39
C LYS A 181 5.82 -14.61 38.69
N ASN A 182 5.07 -15.44 39.43
CA ASN A 182 4.02 -16.26 38.84
C ASN A 182 2.90 -15.41 38.21
N ALA A 183 2.47 -14.33 38.86
CA ALA A 183 1.47 -13.41 38.31
C ALA A 183 2.00 -12.64 37.07
N GLU A 184 3.29 -12.31 37.02
CA GLU A 184 3.93 -11.71 35.85
C GLU A 184 4.02 -12.70 34.67
N ILE A 185 4.41 -13.95 34.92
CA ILE A 185 4.41 -15.03 33.92
C ILE A 185 3.00 -15.24 33.35
N MET A 186 1.97 -15.29 34.20
CA MET A 186 0.58 -15.43 33.73
C MET A 186 0.11 -14.24 32.87
N LYS A 187 0.53 -13.01 33.21
CA LYS A 187 0.26 -11.81 32.38
C LYS A 187 0.97 -11.85 31.02
N ILE A 188 2.19 -12.38 30.97
CA ILE A 188 2.95 -12.54 29.72
C ILE A 188 2.31 -13.63 28.84
N GLU A 189 1.96 -14.77 29.43
CA GLU A 189 1.34 -15.89 28.71
C GLU A 189 -0.05 -15.54 28.15
N ALA A 190 -0.87 -14.81 28.92
CA ALA A 190 -2.15 -14.29 28.43
C ALA A 190 -1.97 -13.36 27.22
N LYS A 191 -1.04 -12.39 27.30
CA LYS A 191 -0.69 -11.52 26.17
C LYS A 191 -0.19 -12.31 24.96
N ARG A 192 0.59 -13.38 25.18
CA ARG A 192 1.06 -14.27 24.11
C ARG A 192 -0.12 -14.92 23.41
N GLN A 193 -1.03 -15.54 24.16
CA GLN A 193 -2.22 -16.21 23.63
C GLN A 193 -3.15 -15.24 22.88
N ASP A 194 -3.34 -14.01 23.34
CA ASP A 194 -4.14 -13.01 22.64
C ASP A 194 -3.47 -12.52 21.34
N SER A 195 -2.15 -12.36 21.33
CA SER A 195 -1.41 -12.09 20.08
C SER A 195 -1.46 -13.27 19.11
N GLU A 196 -1.46 -14.50 19.61
CA GLU A 196 -1.52 -15.74 18.84
C GLU A 196 -2.91 -15.94 18.20
N LYS A 197 -3.99 -15.57 18.91
CA LYS A 197 -5.35 -15.44 18.34
C LYS A 197 -5.37 -14.42 17.20
N ALA A 198 -4.89 -13.20 17.44
CA ALA A 198 -4.89 -12.11 16.44
C ALA A 198 -4.10 -12.48 15.18
N ILE A 199 -2.93 -13.11 15.33
CA ILE A 199 -2.13 -13.64 14.22
C ILE A 199 -2.91 -14.68 13.40
N ASN A 200 -3.71 -15.53 14.05
CA ASN A 200 -4.50 -16.54 13.35
C ASN A 200 -5.73 -15.95 12.64
N THR A 201 -6.38 -14.92 13.20
CA THR A 201 -7.41 -14.14 12.50
C THR A 201 -6.84 -13.45 11.25
N LEU A 202 -5.71 -12.74 11.38
CA LEU A 202 -5.04 -12.07 10.26
C LEU A 202 -4.62 -13.06 9.15
N LYS A 203 -4.18 -14.28 9.50
CA LYS A 203 -3.91 -15.34 8.52
C LYS A 203 -5.16 -15.77 7.74
N GLN A 204 -6.33 -15.82 8.39
CA GLN A 204 -7.60 -16.15 7.73
C GLN A 204 -8.03 -15.02 6.80
N GLU A 205 -7.98 -13.76 7.24
CA GLU A 205 -8.28 -12.57 6.43
C GLU A 205 -7.37 -12.48 5.20
N ILE A 206 -6.06 -12.66 5.36
CA ILE A 206 -5.09 -12.75 4.24
C ILE A 206 -5.45 -13.91 3.30
N GLY A 207 -5.97 -15.02 3.82
CA GLY A 207 -6.46 -16.14 3.01
C GLY A 207 -7.67 -15.79 2.15
N VAL A 208 -8.65 -15.07 2.72
CA VAL A 208 -9.85 -14.58 2.01
C VAL A 208 -9.46 -13.57 0.93
N LEU A 209 -8.75 -12.50 1.30
CA LEU A 209 -8.29 -11.45 0.38
C LEU A 209 -7.43 -12.01 -0.78
N LYS A 210 -6.63 -13.06 -0.52
CA LYS A 210 -5.84 -13.76 -1.54
C LYS A 210 -6.68 -14.58 -2.51
N ASN A 211 -7.86 -15.05 -2.10
CA ASN A 211 -8.81 -15.73 -2.98
C ASN A 211 -9.66 -14.73 -3.77
N GLU A 212 -10.19 -13.69 -3.12
CA GLU A 212 -10.87 -12.57 -3.80
C GLU A 212 -9.98 -11.93 -4.87
N SER A 213 -8.70 -11.69 -4.57
CA SER A 213 -7.74 -11.15 -5.55
C SER A 213 -7.48 -12.08 -6.74
N LYS A 214 -7.60 -13.41 -6.58
CA LYS A 214 -7.57 -14.34 -7.74
C LYS A 214 -8.86 -14.27 -8.53
N GLU A 215 -10.00 -14.24 -7.86
CA GLU A 215 -11.30 -14.24 -8.51
C GLU A 215 -11.51 -12.96 -9.32
N LEU A 216 -11.22 -11.79 -8.75
CA LEU A 216 -11.24 -10.50 -9.44
C LEU A 216 -10.31 -10.48 -10.67
N ARG A 217 -9.12 -11.09 -10.59
CA ARG A 217 -8.23 -11.25 -11.76
C ARG A 217 -8.85 -12.15 -12.84
N SER A 218 -9.55 -13.21 -12.45
CA SER A 218 -10.27 -14.10 -13.37
C SER A 218 -11.44 -13.38 -14.04
N GLN A 219 -12.28 -12.69 -13.27
CA GLN A 219 -13.40 -11.88 -13.77
C GLN A 219 -12.91 -10.76 -14.71
N THR A 220 -11.84 -10.05 -14.35
CA THR A 220 -11.20 -9.01 -15.20
C THR A 220 -10.66 -9.61 -16.50
N LYS A 221 -10.14 -10.85 -16.49
CA LYS A 221 -9.71 -11.53 -17.72
C LYS A 221 -10.91 -11.85 -18.61
N VAL A 222 -11.96 -12.47 -18.07
CA VAL A 222 -13.17 -12.81 -18.83
C VAL A 222 -13.79 -11.55 -19.46
N GLN A 223 -13.91 -10.46 -18.69
CA GLN A 223 -14.39 -9.17 -19.22
C GLN A 223 -13.52 -8.63 -20.36
N ARG A 224 -12.18 -8.72 -20.26
CA ARG A 224 -11.28 -8.33 -21.35
C ARG A 224 -11.48 -9.21 -22.59
N ASP A 225 -11.53 -10.53 -22.40
CA ASP A 225 -11.71 -11.49 -23.49
C ASP A 225 -13.07 -11.27 -24.19
N ASP A 226 -14.13 -10.97 -23.45
CA ASP A 226 -15.46 -10.60 -23.95
C ASP A 226 -15.46 -9.26 -24.72
N TYR A 227 -14.81 -8.21 -24.20
CA TYR A 227 -14.69 -6.94 -24.91
C TYR A 227 -13.86 -7.07 -26.20
N GLU A 228 -12.81 -7.90 -26.21
CA GLU A 228 -12.03 -8.20 -27.41
C GLU A 228 -12.87 -8.95 -28.46
N LEU A 229 -13.76 -9.85 -28.03
CA LEU A 229 -14.71 -10.54 -28.91
C LEU A 229 -15.80 -9.58 -29.45
N GLN A 230 -16.31 -8.66 -28.63
CA GLN A 230 -17.27 -7.63 -29.05
C GLN A 230 -16.65 -6.70 -30.10
N LEU A 231 -15.42 -6.22 -29.88
CA LEU A 231 -14.69 -5.41 -30.86
C LEU A 231 -14.52 -6.13 -32.20
N LYS A 232 -14.04 -7.38 -32.21
CA LYS A 232 -13.90 -8.19 -33.44
C LYS A 232 -15.22 -8.42 -34.18
N ASN A 233 -16.33 -8.55 -33.45
CA ASN A 233 -17.66 -8.65 -34.06
C ASN A 233 -18.09 -7.33 -34.71
N VAL A 234 -17.88 -6.19 -34.03
CA VAL A 234 -18.16 -4.85 -34.57
C VAL A 234 -17.30 -4.56 -35.80
N ASP A 235 -16.00 -4.88 -35.77
CA ASP A 235 -15.11 -4.73 -36.93
C ASP A 235 -15.59 -5.55 -38.13
N ARG A 236 -15.99 -6.81 -37.91
CA ARG A 236 -16.57 -7.67 -38.96
C ARG A 236 -17.88 -7.10 -39.52
N GLU A 237 -18.73 -6.54 -38.67
CA GLU A 237 -20.00 -5.93 -39.09
C GLU A 237 -19.77 -4.65 -39.91
N TRP A 238 -18.77 -3.84 -39.54
CA TRP A 238 -18.35 -2.69 -40.35
C TRP A 238 -17.72 -3.11 -41.68
N GLU A 239 -16.87 -4.14 -41.70
CA GLU A 239 -16.35 -4.71 -42.95
C GLU A 239 -17.48 -5.21 -43.87
N GLU A 240 -18.48 -5.90 -43.32
CA GLU A 240 -19.63 -6.35 -44.10
C GLU A 240 -20.50 -5.18 -44.59
N ALA A 241 -20.71 -4.15 -43.77
CA ALA A 241 -21.42 -2.93 -44.17
C ALA A 241 -20.68 -2.19 -45.29
N LEU A 242 -19.35 -2.07 -45.20
CA LEU A 242 -18.51 -1.49 -46.24
C LEU A 242 -18.59 -2.30 -47.54
N ARG A 243 -18.47 -3.64 -47.46
CA ARG A 243 -18.61 -4.56 -48.59
C ARG A 243 -20.02 -4.52 -49.22
N ARG A 244 -21.08 -4.25 -48.45
CA ARG A 244 -22.44 -3.99 -48.98
C ARG A 244 -22.47 -2.67 -49.74
N LYS A 245 -21.96 -1.57 -49.15
CA LYS A 245 -21.93 -0.25 -49.80
C LYS A 245 -21.05 -0.19 -51.05
N ASP A 246 -19.96 -0.95 -51.11
CA ASP A 246 -19.15 -1.09 -52.33
C ASP A 246 -19.87 -1.86 -53.45
N ARG A 247 -20.79 -2.79 -53.12
CA ARG A 247 -21.65 -3.46 -54.11
C ARG A 247 -22.72 -2.49 -54.62
N GLU A 248 -23.42 -1.81 -53.73
CA GLU A 248 -24.40 -0.76 -54.09
C GLU A 248 -23.76 0.30 -55.00
N LYS A 249 -22.56 0.80 -54.65
CA LYS A 249 -21.81 1.78 -55.45
C LYS A 249 -21.44 1.26 -56.84
N LYS A 250 -21.03 -0.01 -56.95
CA LYS A 250 -20.73 -0.65 -58.25
C LYS A 250 -21.99 -0.86 -59.08
N GLU A 251 -23.12 -1.22 -58.44
CA GLU A 251 -24.39 -1.38 -59.11
C GLU A 251 -24.92 -0.05 -59.64
N ILE A 252 -24.96 1.00 -58.82
CA ILE A 252 -25.33 2.36 -59.21
C ILE A 252 -24.44 2.86 -60.35
N ALA A 253 -23.11 2.68 -60.27
CA ALA A 253 -22.20 3.03 -61.36
C ALA A 253 -22.50 2.27 -62.66
N SER A 254 -22.94 1.01 -62.58
CA SER A 254 -23.37 0.23 -63.76
C SER A 254 -24.72 0.70 -64.33
N GLN A 255 -25.64 1.17 -63.48
CA GLN A 255 -26.92 1.73 -63.89
C GLN A 255 -26.72 3.11 -64.55
N MET A 256 -25.92 3.99 -63.95
CA MET A 256 -25.53 5.28 -64.52
C MET A 256 -24.87 5.11 -65.89
N LYS A 257 -23.91 4.19 -66.03
CA LYS A 257 -23.25 3.92 -67.33
C LYS A 257 -24.20 3.39 -68.40
N LYS A 258 -25.28 2.67 -68.03
CA LYS A 258 -26.35 2.28 -68.98
C LYS A 258 -27.15 3.51 -69.41
N LEU A 259 -27.62 4.31 -68.45
CA LEU A 259 -28.38 5.53 -68.73
C LEU A 259 -27.58 6.52 -69.60
N GLU A 260 -26.29 6.70 -69.34
CA GLU A 260 -25.37 7.50 -70.17
C GLU A 260 -25.30 6.97 -71.61
N ALA A 261 -25.20 5.65 -71.80
CA ALA A 261 -25.18 5.01 -73.11
C ALA A 261 -26.52 5.10 -73.84
N ASP A 262 -27.65 4.94 -73.13
CA ASP A 262 -29.00 5.05 -73.67
C ASP A 262 -29.31 6.49 -74.09
N ILE A 263 -28.93 7.48 -73.28
CA ILE A 263 -29.05 8.91 -73.60
C ILE A 263 -28.16 9.28 -74.80
N ALA A 264 -26.92 8.78 -74.85
CA ALA A 264 -26.04 8.98 -76.00
C ALA A 264 -26.61 8.37 -77.28
N ALA A 265 -27.18 7.15 -77.21
CA ALA A 265 -27.83 6.50 -78.33
C ALA A 265 -29.07 7.27 -78.81
N GLN A 266 -29.90 7.80 -77.89
CA GLN A 266 -31.05 8.64 -78.22
C GLN A 266 -30.63 9.94 -78.94
N TYR A 267 -29.61 10.65 -78.44
CA TYR A 267 -29.11 11.86 -79.12
C TYR A 267 -28.47 11.54 -80.48
N ILE A 268 -27.75 10.42 -80.62
CA ILE A 268 -27.19 9.99 -81.90
C ILE A 268 -28.30 9.66 -82.92
N ALA A 269 -29.38 9.01 -82.48
CA ALA A 269 -30.56 8.74 -83.31
C ALA A 269 -31.24 10.05 -83.75
N GLN A 270 -31.57 10.95 -82.81
CA GLN A 270 -32.18 12.25 -83.11
C GLN A 270 -31.32 13.10 -84.09
N LEU A 271 -29.99 13.09 -83.93
CA LEU A 271 -29.08 13.79 -84.84
C LEU A 271 -29.04 13.17 -86.24
N LYS A 272 -29.20 11.84 -86.35
CA LYS A 272 -29.30 11.13 -87.64
C LYS A 272 -30.64 11.43 -88.32
N ASP A 273 -31.75 11.35 -87.59
CA ASP A 273 -33.09 11.60 -88.11
C ASP A 273 -33.23 13.06 -88.59
N ALA A 274 -32.74 14.03 -87.80
CA ALA A 274 -32.68 15.44 -88.20
C ALA A 274 -31.76 15.69 -89.42
N ALA A 275 -30.69 14.89 -89.60
CA ALA A 275 -29.84 14.96 -90.78
C ALA A 275 -30.53 14.39 -92.03
N GLU A 276 -31.34 13.35 -91.89
CA GLU A 276 -32.15 12.76 -92.96
C GLU A 276 -33.33 13.66 -93.34
N GLU A 277 -34.04 14.26 -92.37
CA GLU A 277 -35.06 15.27 -92.62
C GLU A 277 -34.47 16.48 -93.35
N LYS A 278 -33.33 17.02 -92.87
CA LYS A 278 -32.61 18.11 -93.54
C LYS A 278 -32.25 17.77 -94.99
N LYS A 279 -31.86 16.52 -95.27
CA LYS A 279 -31.57 16.03 -96.62
C LYS A 279 -32.84 15.97 -97.48
N ALA A 280 -33.96 15.49 -96.93
CA ALA A 280 -35.25 15.46 -97.61
C ALA A 280 -35.77 16.88 -97.93
N LEU A 281 -35.69 17.81 -96.98
CA LEU A 281 -36.04 19.22 -97.18
C LEU A 281 -35.13 19.89 -98.21
N SER A 282 -33.82 19.64 -98.19
CA SER A 282 -32.87 20.14 -99.20
C SER A 282 -33.22 19.64 -100.61
N ASN A 283 -33.59 18.36 -100.75
CA ASN A 283 -34.06 17.80 -102.03
C ASN A 283 -35.39 18.44 -102.48
N LYS A 284 -36.32 18.70 -101.56
CA LYS A 284 -37.60 19.39 -101.85
C LYS A 284 -37.36 20.82 -102.32
N VAL A 285 -36.42 21.55 -101.73
CA VAL A 285 -36.01 22.89 -102.17
C VAL A 285 -35.38 22.86 -103.57
N LEU A 286 -34.53 21.87 -103.87
CA LEU A 286 -33.97 21.69 -105.22
C LEU A 286 -35.03 21.37 -106.28
N ALA A 287 -36.01 20.52 -105.94
CA ALA A 287 -37.12 20.20 -106.83
C ALA A 287 -38.02 21.43 -107.09
N LEU A 288 -38.31 22.23 -106.06
CA LEU A 288 -39.06 23.48 -106.19
C LEU A 288 -38.32 24.53 -107.04
N ARG A 289 -36.99 24.64 -106.90
CA ARG A 289 -36.17 25.52 -107.75
C ARG A 289 -36.25 25.13 -109.22
N ARG A 290 -36.06 23.83 -109.53
CA ARG A 290 -36.21 23.32 -110.91
C ARG A 290 -37.59 23.61 -111.49
N ARG A 291 -38.66 23.41 -110.71
CA ARG A 291 -40.03 23.73 -111.16
C ARG A 291 -40.24 25.23 -111.42
N ILE A 292 -39.58 26.12 -110.69
CA ILE A 292 -39.59 27.56 -110.95
C ILE A 292 -38.77 27.90 -112.21
N GLU A 293 -37.62 27.26 -112.40
CA GLU A 293 -36.80 27.40 -113.61
C GLU A 293 -37.55 26.90 -114.86
N GLU A 294 -38.25 25.77 -114.78
CA GLU A 294 -39.14 25.22 -115.82
C GLU A 294 -40.29 26.17 -116.16
N LEU A 295 -40.96 26.75 -115.15
CA LEU A 295 -42.03 27.72 -115.35
C LEU A 295 -41.53 29.04 -115.97
N ASN A 296 -40.34 29.51 -115.55
CA ASN A 296 -39.71 30.70 -116.14
C ASN A 296 -39.34 30.45 -117.61
N LEU A 297 -38.70 29.32 -117.93
CA LEU A 297 -38.37 28.93 -119.31
C LEU A 297 -39.63 28.75 -120.18
N ALA A 298 -40.73 28.24 -119.63
CA ALA A 298 -42.01 28.18 -120.33
C ALA A 298 -42.59 29.58 -120.60
N HIS A 299 -42.51 30.50 -119.64
CA HIS A 299 -42.95 31.89 -119.81
C HIS A 299 -42.08 32.64 -120.83
N GLU A 300 -40.75 32.47 -120.79
CA GLU A 300 -39.82 33.04 -121.76
C GLU A 300 -40.12 32.55 -123.19
N ARG A 301 -40.45 31.27 -123.40
CA ARG A 301 -40.90 30.75 -124.70
C ARG A 301 -42.17 31.44 -125.19
N VAL A 302 -43.19 31.56 -124.33
CA VAL A 302 -44.45 32.25 -124.67
C VAL A 302 -44.23 33.74 -124.97
N LEU A 303 -43.23 34.39 -124.37
CA LEU A 303 -42.85 35.76 -124.71
C LEU A 303 -42.16 35.82 -126.09
N VAL A 304 -41.23 34.90 -126.39
CA VAL A 304 -40.57 34.82 -127.70
C VAL A 304 -41.57 34.48 -128.83
N GLU A 305 -42.52 33.57 -128.59
CA GLU A 305 -43.59 33.24 -129.54
C GLU A 305 -44.49 34.45 -129.84
N LYS A 306 -44.78 35.28 -128.83
CA LYS A 306 -45.50 36.56 -129.02
C LYS A 306 -44.67 37.58 -129.78
N ASP A 307 -43.40 37.73 -129.47
CA ASP A 307 -42.49 38.62 -130.20
C ASP A 307 -42.35 38.20 -131.68
N GLU A 308 -42.28 36.90 -131.98
CA GLU A 308 -42.34 36.39 -133.35
C GLU A 308 -43.68 36.69 -134.03
N PHE A 309 -44.79 36.50 -133.33
CA PHE A 309 -46.13 36.80 -133.85
C PHE A 309 -46.27 38.29 -134.19
N TYR A 310 -45.81 39.19 -133.32
CA TYR A 310 -45.81 40.63 -133.58
C TYR A 310 -44.85 41.00 -134.72
N ARG A 311 -43.65 40.39 -134.82
CA ARG A 311 -42.76 40.58 -135.99
C ARG A 311 -43.41 40.15 -137.30
N LYS A 312 -44.14 39.03 -137.30
CA LYS A 312 -44.89 38.53 -138.46
C LYS A 312 -46.03 39.48 -138.84
N GLN A 313 -46.77 40.04 -137.87
CA GLN A 313 -47.77 41.08 -138.14
C GLN A 313 -47.15 42.38 -138.68
N ILE A 314 -46.03 42.84 -138.12
CA ILE A 314 -45.31 44.03 -138.58
C ILE A 314 -44.81 43.83 -140.01
N ALA A 315 -44.30 42.65 -140.37
CA ALA A 315 -43.91 42.33 -141.74
C ALA A 315 -45.11 42.43 -142.71
N VAL A 316 -46.24 41.78 -142.41
CA VAL A 316 -47.46 41.85 -143.25
C VAL A 316 -47.98 43.29 -143.39
N LEU A 317 -47.94 44.09 -142.32
CA LEU A 317 -48.30 45.52 -142.39
C LEU A 317 -47.31 46.34 -143.21
N ARG A 318 -46.02 45.99 -143.21
CA ARG A 318 -44.98 46.65 -144.00
C ARG A 318 -45.06 46.28 -145.48
N ASP A 319 -45.36 45.02 -145.80
CA ASP A 319 -45.61 44.56 -147.17
C ASP A 319 -46.86 45.26 -147.75
N ALA A 320 -47.94 45.36 -146.96
CA ALA A 320 -49.13 46.13 -147.34
C ALA A 320 -48.85 47.63 -147.49
N GLN A 321 -47.99 48.22 -146.65
CA GLN A 321 -47.52 49.60 -146.82
C GLN A 321 -46.78 49.78 -148.15
N ILE A 322 -45.82 48.89 -148.46
CA ILE A 322 -45.05 48.90 -149.71
C ILE A 322 -45.99 48.73 -150.92
N GLU A 323 -47.03 47.90 -150.83
CA GLU A 323 -48.00 47.76 -151.92
C GLU A 323 -48.82 49.04 -152.14
N ILE A 324 -49.23 49.73 -151.07
CA ILE A 324 -49.92 51.03 -151.16
C ILE A 324 -48.98 52.11 -151.73
N GLU A 325 -47.72 52.13 -151.29
CA GLU A 325 -46.69 53.08 -151.73
C GLU A 325 -46.34 52.88 -153.23
N ASN A 326 -46.22 51.62 -153.69
CA ASN A 326 -46.09 51.28 -155.11
C ASN A 326 -47.33 51.66 -155.93
N ARG A 327 -48.55 51.43 -155.42
CA ARG A 327 -49.80 51.84 -156.08
C ARG A 327 -49.92 53.37 -156.16
N PHE A 328 -49.41 54.10 -155.16
CA PHE A 328 -49.35 55.55 -155.17
C PHE A 328 -48.36 56.05 -156.24
N GLN A 329 -47.14 55.50 -156.26
CA GLN A 329 -46.14 55.82 -157.29
C GLN A 329 -46.69 55.57 -158.71
N MET A 330 -47.33 54.42 -158.97
CA MET A 330 -47.97 54.15 -160.27
C MET A 330 -49.03 55.19 -160.64
N LYS A 331 -49.77 55.74 -159.68
CA LYS A 331 -50.75 56.81 -159.93
C LYS A 331 -50.12 58.19 -160.08
N GLU A 332 -48.99 58.44 -159.44
CA GLU A 332 -48.19 59.64 -159.66
C GLU A 332 -47.52 59.60 -161.05
N ASP A 333 -47.06 58.44 -161.51
CA ASP A 333 -46.52 58.21 -162.85
C ASP A 333 -47.60 58.37 -163.93
N GLU A 334 -48.80 57.80 -163.72
CA GLU A 334 -49.98 58.03 -164.58
C GLU A 334 -50.36 59.52 -164.65
N LEU A 335 -50.38 60.22 -163.51
CA LEU A 335 -50.69 61.66 -163.46
C LEU A 335 -49.63 62.49 -164.18
N ASN A 336 -48.34 62.16 -164.04
CA ASN A 336 -47.26 62.83 -164.77
C ASN A 336 -47.34 62.58 -166.29
N MET A 337 -47.76 61.38 -166.72
CA MET A 337 -48.04 61.06 -168.12
C MET A 337 -49.18 61.92 -168.68
N ILE A 338 -50.35 61.90 -168.03
CA ILE A 338 -51.53 62.71 -168.42
C ILE A 338 -51.20 64.22 -168.41
N LYS A 339 -50.40 64.69 -167.43
CA LYS A 339 -49.94 66.07 -167.37
C LYS A 339 -49.05 66.43 -168.56
N SER A 340 -48.14 65.54 -168.97
CA SER A 340 -47.30 65.76 -170.16
C SER A 340 -48.12 65.76 -171.47
N GLU A 341 -49.14 64.91 -171.58
CA GLU A 341 -50.07 64.90 -172.71
C GLU A 341 -50.83 66.24 -172.81
N LEU A 342 -51.38 66.74 -171.70
CA LEU A 342 -52.04 68.04 -171.63
C LEU A 342 -51.10 69.22 -171.90
N GLU A 343 -49.84 69.16 -171.46
CA GLU A 343 -48.83 70.18 -171.77
C GLU A 343 -48.52 70.22 -173.29
N THR A 344 -48.53 69.08 -173.99
CA THR A 344 -48.49 69.05 -175.46
C THR A 344 -49.77 69.54 -176.14
N GLU A 345 -50.97 69.23 -175.63
CA GLU A 345 -52.23 69.70 -176.22
C GLU A 345 -52.41 71.22 -176.08
N ILE A 346 -52.07 71.79 -174.92
CA ILE A 346 -52.08 73.25 -174.71
C ILE A 346 -51.12 73.95 -175.69
N SER A 347 -49.95 73.35 -175.92
CA SER A 347 -48.95 73.84 -176.88
C SER A 347 -49.43 73.81 -178.34
N ALA A 348 -50.45 73.02 -178.68
CA ALA A 348 -51.00 72.93 -180.03
C ALA A 348 -52.07 73.97 -180.37
N ILE A 349 -52.66 74.63 -179.35
CA ILE A 349 -53.83 75.52 -179.52
C ILE A 349 -53.43 77.01 -179.64
N ALA A 350 -52.27 77.41 -179.11
CA ALA A 350 -51.80 78.80 -179.11
C ALA A 350 -50.96 79.15 -180.36
N GLY A 351 -51.63 79.52 -181.46
CA GLY A 351 -50.96 79.89 -182.72
C GLY A 351 -50.26 81.27 -182.70
N VAL A 352 -49.00 81.33 -182.27
CA VAL A 352 -48.10 82.50 -182.39
C VAL A 352 -46.70 82.04 -182.84
N GLU A 353 -46.05 82.81 -183.71
CA GLU A 353 -44.72 82.46 -184.24
C GLU A 353 -43.57 82.79 -183.26
N ARG A 354 -43.12 81.74 -182.57
CA ARG A 354 -41.73 81.42 -182.20
C ARG A 354 -40.70 82.55 -182.20
N GLU A 355 -40.21 82.87 -181.00
CA GLU A 355 -38.92 82.34 -180.52
C GLU A 355 -39.01 82.13 -179.01
N GLY A 356 -38.69 80.94 -178.53
CA GLY A 356 -38.79 80.57 -177.11
C GLY A 356 -37.87 79.40 -176.76
N GLY A 357 -37.65 79.10 -175.49
CA GLY A 357 -38.17 79.79 -174.30
C GLY A 357 -37.48 79.25 -173.04
N ASP A 358 -37.42 80.07 -171.98
CA ASP A 358 -36.77 79.69 -170.71
C ASP A 358 -37.62 78.72 -169.88
N ASP A 359 -36.91 77.91 -169.09
CA ASP A 359 -37.38 76.86 -168.16
C ASP A 359 -38.23 75.71 -168.74
N VAL A 360 -37.81 74.46 -168.43
CA VAL A 360 -38.59 73.43 -167.71
C VAL A 360 -37.94 72.02 -167.83
N SER A 361 -37.94 71.26 -166.72
CA SER A 361 -37.90 69.78 -166.64
C SER A 361 -36.58 68.99 -166.88
N PRO A 362 -36.47 67.72 -166.40
CA PRO A 362 -36.85 67.21 -165.06
C PRO A 362 -35.93 66.05 -164.56
N ARG A 363 -36.44 65.23 -163.63
CA ARG A 363 -36.15 63.78 -163.40
C ARG A 363 -34.71 63.34 -163.05
N SER A 364 -34.55 62.81 -161.84
CA SER A 364 -34.69 61.36 -161.54
C SER A 364 -34.44 61.14 -160.03
N GLU A 365 -35.45 60.70 -159.27
CA GLU A 365 -35.77 59.28 -158.98
C GLU A 365 -34.66 58.53 -158.20
N ILE A 366 -35.00 58.12 -156.96
CA ILE A 366 -34.70 56.79 -156.35
C ILE A 366 -33.20 56.49 -156.03
N PRO A 367 -32.84 55.99 -154.80
CA PRO A 367 -33.61 54.98 -154.07
C PRO A 367 -33.91 55.20 -152.57
N LEU A 368 -34.98 54.51 -152.21
CA LEU A 368 -35.43 53.99 -150.92
C LEU A 368 -34.52 54.16 -149.69
N VAL A 369 -35.18 54.71 -148.67
CA VAL A 369 -34.95 54.45 -147.24
C VAL A 369 -34.72 52.97 -146.94
N ASN A 370 -33.72 52.68 -146.11
CA ASN A 370 -33.93 51.77 -144.98
C ASN A 370 -33.05 52.17 -143.78
N GLU A 371 -33.67 52.88 -142.85
CA GLU A 371 -33.30 52.74 -141.43
C GLU A 371 -33.55 51.28 -140.99
N GLY A 372 -32.82 50.71 -140.04
CA GLY A 372 -31.73 51.30 -139.29
C GLY A 372 -31.60 50.63 -137.92
N LEU A 373 -31.46 51.47 -136.89
CA LEU A 373 -31.46 51.15 -135.45
C LEU A 373 -30.72 49.85 -135.02
N LYS A 374 -29.44 49.98 -134.66
CA LYS A 374 -28.98 50.38 -133.31
C LYS A 374 -29.39 49.40 -132.20
N LYS A 375 -28.35 48.87 -131.52
CA LYS A 375 -28.24 48.70 -130.04
C LYS A 375 -29.35 47.87 -129.37
N LYS A 376 -29.01 46.92 -128.51
CA LYS A 376 -28.46 47.20 -127.16
C LYS A 376 -27.80 45.91 -126.60
N LEU A 377 -26.78 45.92 -125.73
CA LEU A 377 -26.67 46.57 -124.41
C LEU A 377 -27.71 45.94 -123.44
N LYS A 378 -27.40 45.40 -122.26
CA LYS A 378 -26.16 45.37 -121.49
C LYS A 378 -26.17 44.19 -120.50
N GLN A 379 -24.99 43.95 -119.94
CA GLN A 379 -24.75 43.43 -118.59
C GLN A 379 -25.92 43.58 -117.60
N LEU A 380 -26.45 42.48 -117.07
CA LEU A 380 -27.19 42.34 -115.80
C LEU A 380 -27.10 40.84 -115.41
N PHE A 381 -26.67 40.38 -114.24
CA PHE A 381 -25.87 40.97 -113.15
C PHE A 381 -24.62 40.04 -112.96
N ALA A 382 -23.88 39.87 -111.84
CA ALA A 382 -23.91 40.43 -110.49
C ALA A 382 -22.52 40.44 -109.82
N ALA A 383 -22.20 41.55 -109.16
CA ALA A 383 -21.62 41.55 -107.81
C ALA A 383 -22.79 41.89 -106.85
N PRO A 384 -22.78 41.55 -105.53
CA PRO A 384 -21.59 41.47 -104.68
C PRO A 384 -21.53 40.28 -103.67
N LYS A 385 -20.46 40.24 -102.86
CA LYS A 385 -20.47 39.64 -101.51
C LYS A 385 -20.88 40.73 -100.50
N PRO A 386 -21.75 40.44 -99.52
CA PRO A 386 -21.29 40.11 -98.16
C PRO A 386 -22.00 38.85 -97.60
N ALA A 387 -21.49 37.99 -96.71
CA ALA A 387 -20.59 38.08 -95.55
C ALA A 387 -21.31 38.20 -94.18
N LYS A 388 -21.27 37.08 -93.41
CA LYS A 388 -21.65 36.93 -91.97
C LYS A 388 -23.16 37.14 -91.67
N ARG A 389 -23.76 36.63 -90.58
CA ARG A 389 -23.30 36.23 -89.23
C ARG A 389 -23.54 34.72 -88.96
N GLN A 390 -22.54 33.96 -88.49
CA GLN A 390 -22.15 33.73 -87.09
C GLN A 390 -23.20 32.97 -86.25
N LYS A 391 -22.83 31.76 -85.81
CA LYS A 391 -23.34 31.20 -84.54
C LYS A 391 -22.90 32.11 -83.40
N ALA A 392 -23.71 32.21 -82.35
CA ALA A 392 -23.21 32.63 -81.04
C ALA A 392 -22.38 31.49 -80.44
N ALA A 393 -21.22 31.83 -79.87
CA ALA A 393 -20.43 30.98 -79.00
C ALA A 393 -19.62 31.89 -78.07
N ASP A 394 -20.06 31.96 -76.81
CA ASP A 394 -19.23 32.35 -75.67
C ASP A 394 -18.98 31.07 -74.85
N SER A 395 -17.87 30.88 -74.14
CA SER A 395 -16.83 31.87 -73.83
C SER A 395 -15.42 31.26 -73.82
N GLY A 396 -14.44 32.12 -74.07
CA GLY A 396 -13.00 31.85 -74.02
C GLY A 396 -12.26 33.16 -74.30
N PRO A 397 -11.48 33.71 -73.36
CA PRO A 397 -11.02 35.10 -73.44
C PRO A 397 -9.78 35.27 -74.33
N GLU A 398 -9.59 36.47 -74.90
CA GLU A 398 -8.42 37.31 -74.58
C GLU A 398 -8.39 38.71 -75.28
N LEU A 399 -7.98 39.73 -74.50
CA LEU A 399 -7.04 40.83 -74.83
C LEU A 399 -7.39 42.09 -75.69
N PHE A 400 -7.04 43.24 -75.09
CA PHE A 400 -6.54 44.54 -75.61
C PHE A 400 -7.46 45.74 -76.06
N ASN A 401 -7.40 46.79 -75.23
CA ASN A 401 -7.33 48.26 -75.48
C ASN A 401 -8.47 49.12 -76.12
N MET A 402 -9.22 49.78 -75.21
CA MET A 402 -9.42 51.26 -75.06
C MET A 402 -10.31 52.12 -76.03
N PRO A 403 -10.88 53.27 -75.54
CA PRO A 403 -11.86 54.16 -76.22
C PRO A 403 -11.23 55.51 -76.72
N PRO A 404 -11.93 56.63 -77.08
CA PRO A 404 -13.38 56.99 -77.14
C PRO A 404 -13.83 57.69 -78.50
N PRO A 405 -15.04 58.30 -78.65
CA PRO A 405 -15.62 58.70 -79.96
C PRO A 405 -15.83 60.23 -80.22
N ALA A 406 -16.03 60.67 -81.49
CA ALA A 406 -16.56 62.00 -81.85
C ALA A 406 -17.11 62.22 -83.31
N ARG A 407 -18.40 62.62 -83.42
CA ARG A 407 -19.04 63.69 -84.25
C ARG A 407 -18.88 63.90 -85.79
N ARG A 408 -19.83 64.70 -86.33
CA ARG A 408 -19.97 65.45 -87.63
C ARG A 408 -20.69 64.70 -88.78
N GLU A 409 -21.77 65.25 -89.39
CA GLU A 409 -21.95 66.46 -90.26
C GLU A 409 -21.32 66.22 -91.67
N SER A 410 -21.90 66.54 -92.84
CA SER A 410 -23.01 67.45 -93.23
C SER A 410 -23.58 67.17 -94.67
N ASP A 411 -24.88 67.45 -94.88
CA ASP A 411 -25.54 68.27 -95.92
C ASP A 411 -25.27 68.21 -97.46
N ILE A 412 -26.32 68.56 -98.24
CA ILE A 412 -26.34 69.41 -99.49
C ILE A 412 -25.57 68.91 -100.74
N ASP A 413 -26.03 68.95 -102.01
CA ASP A 413 -27.27 69.34 -102.77
C ASP A 413 -27.13 68.81 -104.24
N ASN A 414 -27.92 69.05 -105.31
CA ASN A 414 -29.34 69.38 -105.64
C ASN A 414 -29.39 69.85 -107.15
N PHE A 415 -30.51 70.41 -107.64
CA PHE A 415 -30.72 71.08 -108.96
C PHE A 415 -30.65 70.20 -110.25
N THR A 416 -31.33 70.51 -111.37
CA THR A 416 -32.58 71.29 -111.61
C THR A 416 -33.12 71.01 -113.03
N GLU A 417 -34.46 71.08 -113.13
CA GLU A 417 -35.39 71.53 -114.21
C GLU A 417 -34.87 72.03 -115.60
N PRO A 418 -35.77 72.07 -116.62
CA PRO A 418 -36.47 73.35 -116.85
C PRO A 418 -37.97 73.28 -117.20
N GLU A 419 -38.67 74.36 -116.79
CA GLU A 419 -39.97 74.87 -117.29
C GLU A 419 -39.85 75.43 -118.75
N PRO A 420 -40.86 76.06 -119.43
CA PRO A 420 -42.00 76.89 -118.95
C PRO A 420 -43.37 76.55 -119.61
N ALA A 421 -44.52 77.19 -119.36
CA ALA A 421 -45.04 78.00 -118.24
C ALA A 421 -46.59 78.07 -118.37
N GLY A 422 -47.33 78.44 -117.32
CA GLY A 422 -48.73 78.90 -117.47
C GLY A 422 -49.72 78.57 -116.35
N GLU A 423 -50.01 79.56 -115.51
CA GLU A 423 -51.27 79.79 -114.76
C GLU A 423 -51.92 78.68 -113.89
N LYS A 424 -51.59 78.77 -112.59
CA LYS A 424 -52.53 78.68 -111.43
C LYS A 424 -53.06 77.28 -110.99
N PRO A 425 -53.53 77.14 -109.74
CA PRO A 425 -53.27 75.92 -108.98
C PRO A 425 -54.51 75.07 -108.64
N ALA A 426 -54.27 73.77 -108.45
CA ALA A 426 -55.13 72.88 -107.68
C ALA A 426 -54.30 72.11 -106.63
N LYS A 427 -54.90 71.89 -105.45
CA LYS A 427 -54.38 70.97 -104.43
C LYS A 427 -54.59 69.51 -104.88
N ASN A 428 -54.12 68.55 -104.06
CA ASN A 428 -54.45 67.11 -104.10
C ASN A 428 -53.37 66.15 -104.67
N LYS A 429 -52.15 66.19 -104.11
CA LYS A 429 -51.20 65.05 -104.19
C LYS A 429 -51.20 64.13 -102.96
N THR A 430 -51.74 64.57 -101.82
CA THR A 430 -51.86 63.76 -100.59
C THR A 430 -53.17 62.97 -100.51
N GLU A 431 -54.31 63.54 -100.93
CA GLU A 431 -55.58 62.81 -100.98
C GLU A 431 -55.57 61.65 -101.97
N ALA A 432 -55.03 61.87 -103.19
CA ALA A 432 -54.98 60.85 -104.23
C ALA A 432 -54.25 59.55 -103.81
N VAL A 433 -53.15 59.68 -103.04
CA VAL A 433 -52.39 58.53 -102.50
C VAL A 433 -53.14 57.85 -101.34
N PHE A 434 -54.02 58.57 -100.65
CA PHE A 434 -54.88 58.00 -99.61
C PHE A 434 -56.07 57.24 -100.21
N ASP A 435 -56.66 57.76 -101.29
CA ASP A 435 -57.77 57.10 -101.99
C ASP A 435 -57.31 55.87 -102.77
N ASP A 436 -56.14 55.88 -103.42
CA ASP A 436 -55.65 54.68 -104.12
C ASP A 436 -55.31 53.54 -103.13
N LYS A 437 -54.83 53.86 -101.92
CA LYS A 437 -54.72 52.91 -100.81
C LYS A 437 -56.09 52.38 -100.35
N LYS A 438 -57.08 53.26 -100.17
CA LYS A 438 -58.46 52.84 -99.82
C LYS A 438 -59.07 51.97 -100.92
N ARG A 439 -58.79 52.26 -102.20
CA ARG A 439 -59.21 51.47 -103.37
C ARG A 439 -58.54 50.09 -103.38
N GLN A 440 -57.23 50.03 -103.10
CA GLN A 440 -56.49 48.77 -103.00
C GLN A 440 -57.00 47.89 -101.84
N ILE A 441 -57.31 48.48 -100.68
CA ILE A 441 -57.90 47.74 -99.55
C ILE A 441 -59.32 47.24 -99.89
N ARG A 442 -60.17 48.04 -100.54
CA ARG A 442 -61.48 47.58 -101.04
C ARG A 442 -61.36 46.41 -102.04
N LEU A 443 -60.34 46.43 -102.90
CA LEU A 443 -60.09 45.32 -103.85
C LEU A 443 -59.70 44.03 -103.12
N ILE A 444 -58.82 44.12 -102.10
CA ILE A 444 -58.44 42.97 -101.25
C ILE A 444 -59.66 42.41 -100.51
N ILE A 445 -60.53 43.28 -99.98
CA ILE A 445 -61.77 42.87 -99.32
C ILE A 445 -62.70 42.16 -100.31
N SER A 446 -62.91 42.67 -101.53
CA SER A 446 -63.72 41.99 -102.55
C SER A 446 -63.15 40.61 -102.87
N GLN A 447 -61.86 40.52 -103.18
CA GLN A 447 -61.21 39.24 -103.51
C GLN A 447 -61.35 38.21 -102.38
N LYS A 448 -61.26 38.62 -101.11
CA LYS A 448 -61.48 37.73 -99.97
C LYS A 448 -62.96 37.38 -99.77
N GLN A 449 -63.87 38.31 -100.00
CA GLN A 449 -65.32 38.04 -99.95
C GLN A 449 -65.75 37.08 -101.06
N ASP A 450 -65.15 37.17 -102.25
CA ASP A 450 -65.45 36.28 -103.37
C ASP A 450 -64.84 34.89 -103.15
N GLN A 451 -63.63 34.79 -102.59
CA GLN A 451 -63.07 33.53 -102.09
C GLN A 451 -63.89 32.90 -100.94
N ALA A 452 -64.46 33.71 -100.05
CA ALA A 452 -65.32 33.22 -98.99
C ALA A 452 -66.62 32.64 -99.55
N LYS A 453 -67.26 33.28 -100.54
CA LYS A 453 -68.44 32.74 -101.24
C LYS A 453 -68.14 31.45 -102.01
N GLU A 454 -66.98 31.37 -102.66
CA GLU A 454 -66.54 30.17 -103.39
C GLU A 454 -66.39 28.99 -102.43
N LEU A 455 -65.77 29.20 -101.27
CA LEU A 455 -65.68 28.19 -100.20
C LEU A 455 -67.01 27.90 -99.52
N GLU A 456 -67.92 28.87 -99.37
CA GLU A 456 -69.29 28.65 -98.88
C GLU A 456 -70.12 27.80 -99.85
N ALA A 457 -69.93 27.96 -101.17
CA ALA A 457 -70.54 27.10 -102.18
C ALA A 457 -69.94 25.67 -102.16
N GLU A 458 -68.64 25.52 -101.96
CA GLU A 458 -68.02 24.20 -101.71
C GLU A 458 -68.53 23.58 -100.39
N LEU A 459 -68.78 24.38 -99.36
CA LEU A 459 -69.28 23.93 -98.05
C LEU A 459 -70.66 23.28 -98.19
N GLU A 460 -71.59 23.89 -98.92
CA GLU A 460 -72.95 23.36 -99.16
C GLU A 460 -72.93 21.99 -99.87
N GLY A 461 -71.95 21.75 -100.75
CA GLY A 461 -71.74 20.47 -101.42
C GLY A 461 -70.94 19.43 -100.62
N SER A 462 -70.47 19.74 -99.40
CA SER A 462 -69.47 18.93 -98.68
C SER A 462 -70.01 18.19 -97.44
N GLY A 463 -69.43 17.02 -97.17
CA GLY A 463 -69.79 16.15 -96.05
C GLY A 463 -68.68 16.02 -95.00
N GLY A 464 -69.09 15.98 -93.72
CA GLY A 464 -68.27 15.52 -92.60
C GLY A 464 -66.98 16.32 -92.38
N GLU A 465 -65.85 15.63 -92.41
CA GLU A 465 -64.52 16.14 -92.03
C GLU A 465 -64.08 17.33 -92.92
N LYS A 466 -64.29 17.23 -94.24
CA LYS A 466 -64.04 18.34 -95.19
C LYS A 466 -64.89 19.58 -94.88
N ARG A 467 -66.12 19.40 -94.41
CA ARG A 467 -67.01 20.50 -94.04
C ARG A 467 -66.48 21.26 -92.83
N SER A 468 -65.84 20.56 -91.88
CA SER A 468 -65.16 21.19 -90.73
C SER A 468 -63.91 21.99 -91.17
N GLU A 469 -63.10 21.43 -92.08
CA GLU A 469 -61.92 22.12 -92.62
C GLU A 469 -62.31 23.37 -93.44
N LEU A 470 -63.31 23.26 -94.30
CA LEU A 470 -63.87 24.38 -95.06
C LEU A 470 -64.48 25.45 -94.13
N GLN A 471 -65.26 25.06 -93.12
CA GLN A 471 -65.83 25.99 -92.14
C GLN A 471 -64.74 26.80 -91.42
N SER A 472 -63.72 26.13 -90.88
CA SER A 472 -62.58 26.79 -90.22
C SER A 472 -61.84 27.77 -91.15
N ARG A 473 -61.78 27.46 -92.45
CA ARG A 473 -61.14 28.29 -93.47
C ARG A 473 -61.99 29.50 -93.87
N ILE A 474 -63.31 29.33 -93.94
CA ILE A 474 -64.30 30.41 -94.13
C ILE A 474 -64.26 31.37 -92.94
N ASP A 475 -64.25 30.84 -91.72
CA ASP A 475 -64.25 31.65 -90.49
C ASP A 475 -62.91 32.41 -90.33
N GLY A 476 -61.79 31.79 -90.69
CA GLY A 476 -60.50 32.48 -90.80
C GLY A 476 -60.50 33.62 -91.82
N LEU A 477 -61.08 33.40 -93.02
CA LEU A 477 -61.25 34.46 -94.02
C LEU A 477 -62.18 35.58 -93.56
N LYS A 478 -63.22 35.29 -92.77
CA LYS A 478 -64.10 36.30 -92.17
C LYS A 478 -63.35 37.19 -91.19
N VAL A 479 -62.52 36.62 -90.32
CA VAL A 479 -61.62 37.40 -89.43
C VAL A 479 -60.64 38.27 -90.22
N GLU A 480 -60.03 37.74 -91.30
CA GLU A 480 -59.17 38.56 -92.17
C GLU A 480 -59.96 39.69 -92.88
N ILE A 481 -61.19 39.44 -93.33
CA ILE A 481 -62.06 40.46 -93.95
C ILE A 481 -62.39 41.56 -92.93
N GLU A 482 -62.70 41.22 -91.68
CA GLU A 482 -62.91 42.22 -90.61
C GLU A 482 -61.63 43.02 -90.33
N GLU A 483 -60.46 42.37 -90.32
CA GLU A 483 -59.18 43.07 -90.14
C GLU A 483 -58.93 44.06 -91.29
N TRP A 484 -59.14 43.66 -92.54
CA TRP A 484 -59.00 44.57 -93.69
C TRP A 484 -60.07 45.67 -93.73
N GLN A 485 -61.31 45.40 -93.29
CA GLN A 485 -62.34 46.42 -93.12
C GLN A 485 -62.01 47.42 -92.00
N SER A 486 -61.35 46.98 -90.92
CA SER A 486 -60.88 47.88 -89.86
C SER A 486 -59.90 48.94 -90.39
N ARG A 487 -59.10 48.58 -91.41
CA ARG A 487 -58.13 49.46 -92.10
C ARG A 487 -58.77 50.43 -93.11
N LEU A 488 -60.10 50.44 -93.25
CA LEU A 488 -60.86 51.45 -94.01
C LEU A 488 -61.54 52.52 -93.14
N LYS A 489 -61.55 52.34 -91.81
CA LYS A 489 -62.07 53.31 -90.83
C LYS A 489 -61.01 54.38 -90.52
#